data_AF-A0A9Q3CQI5-F1
#
_entry.id   AF-A0A9Q3CQI5-F1
#
_cell.length_a   1.000
_cell.length_b   1.000
_cell.length_c   1.000
_cell.angle_alpha   90.00
_cell.angle_beta   90.00
_cell.angle_gamma   90.00
#
_symmetry.space_group_name_H-M   'P 1'
#
loop_
_entity.id
_entity.type
_entity.pdbx_description
1 polymer ?
#
loop_
_entity_poly.entity_id
_entity_poly.type
_entity_poly.pdbx_seq_one_letter_code
_entity_poly.pdbx_strand_id
1 'polypeptide(L)'
;MELPTLSFYASLEEQWDEGEEPEEIKTVLKVVPPVYHQYLDVLSMVKAEKPPPHHTCDHNLGLEGLLPPFQNIKENFTTAPILSNFNPSLPATVETGASDYALDALLSRVNDSEKPPHEFSSCKLLPAELSYEIHYKELLGIVWALKFWRDFLLPSSQSF
;
A
#
# COMPACT_ATOMS: atom_id res chain seq x y z
N MET A 1 19.86 29.93 -26.50
CA MET A 1 20.77 29.24 -25.56
C MET A 1 19.93 28.15 -24.94
N GLU A 2 19.89 27.00 -25.60
CA GLU A 2 19.06 25.87 -25.20
C GLU A 2 19.78 25.06 -24.12
N LEU A 3 19.04 24.67 -23.08
CA LEU A 3 19.54 23.83 -22.00
C LEU A 3 19.42 22.34 -22.40
N PRO A 4 20.35 21.47 -21.99
CA PRO A 4 20.38 20.09 -22.44
C PRO A 4 19.32 19.23 -21.75
N THR A 5 18.80 18.29 -22.53
CA THR A 5 17.91 17.17 -22.21
C THR A 5 18.32 16.38 -20.97
N LEU A 6 17.38 16.18 -20.03
CA LEU A 6 17.46 15.13 -19.01
C LEU A 6 16.92 13.82 -19.60
N SER A 7 17.81 13.14 -20.33
CA SER A 7 17.65 11.80 -20.88
C SER A 7 17.88 10.69 -19.84
N PHE A 8 17.48 10.87 -18.59
CA PHE A 8 17.82 9.89 -17.53
C PHE A 8 16.72 8.87 -17.22
N TYR A 9 15.47 9.11 -17.64
CA TYR A 9 14.35 8.18 -17.42
C TYR A 9 13.86 7.45 -18.68
N ALA A 10 14.41 7.75 -19.86
CA ALA A 10 13.96 7.16 -21.14
C ALA A 10 14.88 6.02 -21.65
N SER A 11 15.74 5.46 -20.81
CA SER A 11 16.75 4.46 -21.24
C SER A 11 16.63 3.10 -20.55
N LEU A 12 15.50 2.82 -19.88
CA LEU A 12 15.19 1.50 -19.30
C LEU A 12 13.88 0.91 -19.87
N GLU A 13 13.49 1.29 -21.07
CA GLU A 13 12.60 0.48 -21.91
C GLU A 13 13.45 -0.54 -22.68
N GLU A 14 14.03 -1.51 -21.97
CA GLU A 14 14.65 -2.68 -22.60
C GLU A 14 13.70 -3.87 -22.38
N GLN A 15 12.86 -4.09 -23.41
CA GLN A 15 12.25 -5.35 -23.83
C GLN A 15 11.96 -6.37 -22.73
N TRP A 16 10.71 -6.39 -22.27
CA TRP A 16 10.20 -7.50 -21.46
C TRP A 16 9.58 -8.55 -22.39
N ASP A 17 10.18 -9.73 -22.37
CA ASP A 17 9.78 -10.90 -23.14
C ASP A 17 8.42 -11.41 -22.60
N GLU A 18 7.37 -11.32 -23.42
CA GLU A 18 6.06 -11.87 -23.09
C GLU A 18 6.13 -13.40 -23.19
N GLY A 19 6.42 -14.05 -22.06
CA GLY A 19 6.01 -15.44 -21.84
C GLY A 19 7.11 -16.37 -21.36
N GLU A 20 7.29 -16.42 -20.04
CA GLU A 20 7.61 -17.66 -19.32
C GLU A 20 7.16 -17.48 -17.86
N GLU A 21 6.50 -18.50 -17.26
CA GLU A 21 6.36 -18.53 -15.80
C GLU A 21 7.78 -18.60 -15.22
N PRO A 22 8.23 -17.60 -14.46
CA PRO A 22 9.63 -17.56 -14.05
C PRO A 22 9.93 -18.76 -13.15
N GLU A 23 11.06 -19.43 -13.41
CA GLU A 23 11.64 -20.50 -12.59
C GLU A 23 11.74 -20.13 -11.08
N GLU A 24 11.57 -18.85 -10.77
CA GLU A 24 11.38 -18.27 -9.43
C GLU A 24 10.22 -18.89 -8.64
N ILE A 25 9.01 -19.08 -9.20
CA ILE A 25 7.86 -19.57 -8.42
C ILE A 25 8.07 -21.01 -7.96
N LYS A 26 8.64 -21.87 -8.82
CA LYS A 26 9.01 -23.25 -8.46
C LYS A 26 10.09 -23.30 -7.38
N THR A 27 10.97 -22.31 -7.35
CA THR A 27 12.02 -22.19 -6.33
C THR A 27 11.43 -21.71 -5.00
N VAL A 28 10.54 -20.72 -5.03
CA VAL A 28 9.80 -20.20 -3.86
C VAL A 28 8.95 -21.30 -3.21
N LEU A 29 8.25 -22.12 -4.01
CA LEU A 29 7.45 -23.25 -3.53
C LEU A 29 8.22 -24.27 -2.69
N LYS A 30 9.53 -24.44 -2.94
CA LYS A 30 10.39 -25.38 -2.21
C LYS A 30 10.84 -24.82 -0.85
N VAL A 31 10.88 -23.50 -0.71
CA VAL A 31 11.35 -22.80 0.49
C VAL A 31 10.20 -22.43 1.41
N VAL A 32 9.06 -22.05 0.84
CA VAL A 32 7.90 -21.54 1.59
C VAL A 32 7.11 -22.71 2.20
N PRO A 33 6.91 -22.72 3.54
CA PRO A 33 6.10 -23.74 4.20
C PRO A 33 4.66 -23.80 3.68
N PRO A 34 4.00 -24.98 3.66
CA PRO A 34 2.66 -25.15 3.09
C PRO A 34 1.57 -24.23 3.67
N VAL A 35 1.72 -23.80 4.92
CA VAL A 35 0.78 -22.88 5.58
C VAL A 35 0.72 -21.51 4.88
N TYR A 36 1.78 -21.11 4.19
CA TYR A 36 1.86 -19.85 3.47
C TYR A 36 1.55 -19.98 1.99
N HIS A 37 1.20 -21.18 1.50
CA HIS A 37 0.92 -21.40 0.08
C HIS A 37 -0.29 -20.61 -0.42
N GLN A 38 -1.21 -20.23 0.48
CA GLN A 38 -2.33 -19.36 0.17
C GLN A 38 -1.92 -17.92 -0.21
N TYR A 39 -0.67 -17.52 0.04
CA TYR A 39 -0.13 -16.19 -0.27
C TYR A 39 0.92 -16.22 -1.39
N LEU A 40 1.12 -17.35 -2.07
CA LEU A 40 2.11 -17.45 -3.15
C LEU A 40 1.79 -16.51 -4.32
N ASP A 41 0.52 -16.15 -4.46
CA ASP A 41 0.06 -15.18 -5.43
C ASP A 41 0.60 -13.77 -5.14
N VAL A 42 0.77 -13.40 -3.86
CA VAL A 42 1.44 -12.16 -3.43
C VAL A 42 2.92 -12.17 -3.82
N LEU A 43 3.55 -13.35 -3.82
CA LEU A 43 4.96 -13.50 -4.19
C LEU A 43 5.18 -13.62 -5.71
N SER A 44 4.12 -13.65 -6.51
CA SER A 44 4.23 -13.72 -7.96
C SER A 44 4.39 -12.32 -8.57
N MET A 45 5.53 -12.09 -9.24
CA MET A 45 5.86 -10.79 -9.85
C MET A 45 4.78 -10.33 -10.84
N VAL A 46 4.30 -11.25 -11.68
CA VAL A 46 3.23 -11.00 -12.67
C VAL A 46 1.91 -10.53 -12.04
N LYS A 47 1.59 -10.98 -10.82
CA LYS A 47 0.38 -10.55 -10.13
C LYS A 47 0.62 -9.26 -9.34
N ALA A 48 1.81 -9.07 -8.78
CA ALA A 48 2.21 -7.85 -8.10
C ALA A 48 2.24 -6.63 -9.06
N GLU A 49 2.56 -6.85 -10.33
CA GLU A 49 2.57 -5.80 -11.36
C GLU A 49 1.18 -5.36 -11.82
N LYS A 50 0.15 -6.19 -11.63
CA LYS A 50 -1.22 -5.82 -11.96
C LYS A 50 -1.78 -4.99 -10.80
N PRO A 51 -2.15 -3.72 -11.02
CA PRO A 51 -2.75 -2.93 -9.96
C PRO A 51 -4.05 -3.60 -9.51
N PRO A 52 -4.37 -3.56 -8.20
CA PRO A 52 -5.65 -4.02 -7.71
C PRO A 52 -6.79 -3.28 -8.41
N PRO A 53 -7.96 -3.92 -8.58
CA PRO A 53 -9.11 -3.27 -9.18
C PRO A 53 -9.48 -2.02 -8.37
N HIS A 54 -9.78 -0.93 -9.06
CA HIS A 54 -10.21 0.30 -8.40
C HIS A 54 -11.47 0.06 -7.55
N HIS A 55 -11.42 0.56 -6.33
CA HIS A 55 -12.51 0.51 -5.39
C HIS A 55 -13.56 1.59 -5.73
N THR A 56 -14.82 1.38 -5.34
CA THR A 56 -15.87 2.40 -5.57
C THR A 56 -15.64 3.67 -4.73
N CYS A 57 -14.82 3.56 -3.68
CA CYS A 57 -14.37 4.67 -2.85
C CYS A 57 -13.06 5.31 -3.34
N ASP A 58 -12.39 4.76 -4.37
CA ASP A 58 -11.22 5.41 -4.95
C ASP A 58 -11.62 6.71 -5.64
N HIS A 59 -10.87 7.77 -5.36
CA HIS A 59 -11.06 9.03 -6.06
C HIS A 59 -10.62 8.86 -7.53
N ASN A 60 -11.54 9.08 -8.45
CA ASN A 60 -11.22 9.25 -9.87
C ASN A 60 -10.50 10.58 -10.07
N LEU A 61 -9.20 10.59 -9.83
CA LEU A 61 -8.35 11.72 -10.16
C LEU A 61 -8.14 11.70 -11.67
N GLY A 62 -8.92 12.50 -12.41
CA GLY A 62 -8.72 12.72 -13.84
C GLY A 62 -7.35 13.36 -14.08
N LEU A 63 -6.33 12.53 -14.30
CA LEU A 63 -4.98 12.97 -14.63
C LEU A 63 -4.90 13.30 -16.13
N GLU A 64 -5.66 14.29 -16.58
CA GLU A 64 -5.52 14.80 -17.95
C GLU A 64 -4.32 15.76 -18.02
N GLY A 65 -3.23 15.31 -18.64
CA GLY A 65 -2.01 16.10 -18.85
C GLY A 65 -0.89 15.87 -17.83
N LEU A 66 0.23 16.58 -17.99
CA LEU A 66 1.46 16.39 -17.20
C LEU A 66 1.29 16.66 -15.69
N LEU A 67 0.30 17.47 -15.29
CA LEU A 67 -0.07 17.72 -13.89
C LEU A 67 -1.56 18.09 -13.83
N PRO A 68 -2.39 17.39 -13.03
CA PRO A 68 -3.73 17.89 -12.72
C PRO A 68 -3.59 19.22 -11.99
N PRO A 69 -4.46 20.22 -12.23
CA PRO A 69 -4.47 21.42 -11.42
C PRO A 69 -4.71 21.02 -9.96
N PHE A 70 -3.76 21.36 -9.08
CA PHE A 70 -3.74 21.04 -7.64
C PHE A 70 -5.07 21.29 -6.92
N GLN A 71 -5.85 22.23 -7.44
CA GLN A 71 -7.19 22.56 -6.95
C GLN A 71 -8.19 21.40 -7.09
N ASN A 72 -8.15 20.66 -8.20
CA ASN A 72 -9.02 19.50 -8.43
C ASN A 72 -8.70 18.35 -7.46
N ILE A 73 -7.42 18.15 -7.15
CA ILE A 73 -7.00 17.18 -6.12
C ILE A 73 -7.60 17.56 -4.77
N LYS A 74 -7.47 18.83 -4.35
CA LYS A 74 -8.05 19.30 -3.07
C LYS A 74 -9.56 19.11 -3.00
N GLU A 75 -10.27 19.43 -4.08
CA GLU A 75 -11.73 19.31 -4.14
C GLU A 75 -12.17 17.86 -4.02
N ASN A 76 -11.51 16.93 -4.74
CA ASN A 76 -11.81 15.50 -4.61
C ASN A 76 -11.56 15.00 -3.18
N PHE A 77 -10.42 15.37 -2.58
CA PHE A 77 -10.09 15.00 -1.20
C PHE A 77 -11.00 15.62 -0.14
N THR A 78 -11.82 16.62 -0.46
CA THR A 78 -12.70 17.31 0.52
C THR A 78 -14.18 17.00 0.34
N THR A 79 -14.58 16.28 -0.71
CA THR A 79 -15.99 16.11 -1.12
C THR A 79 -16.53 14.68 -1.04
N ALA A 80 -15.71 13.64 -1.15
CA ALA A 80 -16.16 12.27 -0.92
C ALA A 80 -16.30 11.99 0.59
N PRO A 81 -17.06 10.96 1.02
CA PRO A 81 -16.95 10.48 2.39
C PRO A 81 -15.52 9.95 2.58
N ILE A 82 -14.63 10.77 3.15
CA ILE A 82 -13.20 10.46 3.26
C ILE A 82 -12.99 9.32 4.26
N LEU A 83 -13.83 9.27 5.31
CA LEU A 83 -13.70 8.32 6.41
C LEU A 83 -15.06 7.75 6.86
N SER A 84 -15.06 6.48 7.28
CA SER A 84 -16.20 5.81 7.91
C SER A 84 -16.04 5.70 9.43
N ASN A 85 -17.14 5.54 10.18
CA ASN A 85 -17.09 5.32 11.62
C ASN A 85 -16.55 3.92 11.96
N PHE A 86 -15.67 3.82 12.95
CA PHE A 86 -15.17 2.55 13.44
C PHE A 86 -16.27 1.77 14.18
N ASN A 87 -16.32 0.46 13.95
CA ASN A 87 -17.14 -0.44 14.72
C ASN A 87 -16.26 -1.59 15.27
N PRO A 88 -15.98 -1.63 16.58
CA PRO A 88 -15.11 -2.65 17.18
C PRO A 88 -15.72 -4.05 17.13
N SER A 89 -17.01 -4.19 16.81
CA SER A 89 -17.67 -5.50 16.69
C SER A 89 -17.40 -6.18 15.35
N LEU A 90 -16.72 -5.51 14.42
CA LEU A 90 -16.50 -5.99 13.06
C LEU A 90 -15.01 -6.18 12.79
N PRO A 91 -14.63 -7.18 11.96
CA PRO A 91 -13.23 -7.38 11.62
C PRO A 91 -12.66 -6.16 10.89
N ALA A 92 -11.45 -5.77 11.30
CA ALA A 92 -10.69 -4.68 10.70
C ALA A 92 -9.57 -5.24 9.80
N THR A 93 -9.27 -4.52 8.73
CA THR A 93 -8.11 -4.74 7.86
C THR A 93 -7.14 -3.59 8.08
N VAL A 94 -5.85 -3.92 8.23
CA VAL A 94 -4.77 -2.93 8.28
C VAL A 94 -3.89 -3.16 7.08
N GLU A 95 -3.78 -2.15 6.23
CA GLU A 95 -2.83 -2.11 5.11
C GLU A 95 -1.69 -1.16 5.49
N THR A 96 -0.46 -1.52 5.17
CA THR A 96 0.71 -0.71 5.50
C THR A 96 1.63 -0.57 4.30
N GLY A 97 2.11 0.63 4.07
CA GLY A 97 3.16 0.93 3.09
C GLY A 97 4.43 1.41 3.77
N ALA A 98 5.54 1.21 3.07
CA ALA A 98 6.83 1.75 3.44
C ALA A 98 7.53 2.31 2.20
N SER A 99 8.15 3.46 2.38
CA SER A 99 9.01 4.10 1.37
C SER A 99 10.40 4.30 1.95
N ASP A 100 11.29 4.92 1.17
CA ASP A 100 12.62 5.28 1.65
C ASP A 100 12.61 6.27 2.82
N TYR A 101 11.52 7.03 2.99
CA TYR A 101 11.46 8.17 3.91
C TYR A 101 10.37 8.09 4.97
N ALA A 102 9.32 7.31 4.73
CA ALA A 102 8.11 7.32 5.53
C ALA A 102 7.42 5.95 5.53
N LEU A 103 6.66 5.74 6.59
CA LEU A 103 5.69 4.66 6.72
C LEU A 103 4.29 5.25 6.55
N ASP A 104 3.40 4.47 5.98
CA ASP A 104 1.99 4.77 5.89
C ASP A 104 1.17 3.54 6.30
N ALA A 105 -0.05 3.81 6.75
CA ALA A 105 -0.99 2.78 7.10
C ALA A 105 -2.43 3.25 6.87
N LEU A 106 -3.27 2.28 6.54
CA LEU A 106 -4.69 2.42 6.32
C LEU A 106 -5.46 1.42 7.18
N LEU A 107 -6.38 1.92 8.00
CA LEU A 107 -7.31 1.10 8.77
C LEU A 107 -8.66 1.08 8.06
N SER A 108 -9.12 -0.10 7.64
CA SER A 108 -10.39 -0.32 6.95
C SER A 108 -11.13 -1.53 7.54
N ARG A 109 -12.27 -1.90 6.95
CA ARG A 109 -13.10 -3.03 7.40
C ARG A 109 -12.97 -4.20 6.42
N VAL A 110 -13.05 -5.43 6.94
CA VAL A 110 -13.03 -6.63 6.10
C VAL A 110 -14.23 -6.65 5.16
N ASN A 111 -13.98 -6.95 3.87
CA ASN A 111 -14.96 -7.00 2.78
C ASN A 111 -15.66 -5.67 2.47
N ASP A 112 -15.06 -4.55 2.87
CA ASP A 112 -15.63 -3.22 2.65
C ASP A 112 -14.88 -2.47 1.56
N SER A 113 -14.61 -3.16 0.44
CA SER A 113 -14.05 -2.56 -0.78
C SER A 113 -14.89 -1.41 -1.34
N GLU A 114 -16.09 -1.19 -0.80
CA GLU A 114 -17.02 -0.14 -1.18
C GLU A 114 -17.21 0.96 -0.13
N LYS A 115 -16.64 0.80 1.08
CA LYS A 115 -16.70 1.87 2.09
C LYS A 115 -15.37 2.59 2.19
N PRO A 116 -15.42 3.89 2.48
CA PRO A 116 -14.21 4.63 2.75
C PRO A 116 -13.53 4.10 4.01
N PRO A 117 -12.20 4.22 4.07
CA PRO A 117 -11.42 3.76 5.20
C PRO A 117 -11.85 4.41 6.51
N HIS A 118 -11.46 3.83 7.64
CA HIS A 118 -11.72 4.42 8.94
C HIS A 118 -10.72 5.54 9.26
N GLU A 119 -9.43 5.27 9.05
CA GLU A 119 -8.35 6.21 9.39
C GLU A 119 -7.12 5.95 8.52
N PHE A 120 -6.45 7.04 8.14
CA PHE A 120 -5.10 7.02 7.55
C PHE A 120 -4.10 7.53 8.57
N SER A 121 -2.94 6.89 8.65
CA SER A 121 -1.83 7.39 9.46
C SER A 121 -0.53 7.28 8.67
N SER A 122 0.37 8.24 8.85
CA SER A 122 1.71 8.18 8.28
C SER A 122 2.73 8.80 9.23
N CYS A 123 3.97 8.31 9.19
CA CYS A 123 5.06 8.88 9.95
C CYS A 123 6.36 8.90 9.13
N LYS A 124 7.23 9.86 9.43
CA LYS A 124 8.57 9.90 8.86
C LYS A 124 9.48 8.94 9.61
N LEU A 125 10.31 8.22 8.87
CA LEU A 125 11.35 7.37 9.44
C LEU A 125 12.40 8.21 10.18
N LEU A 126 12.88 7.68 11.29
CA LEU A 126 14.01 8.25 12.03
C LEU A 126 15.32 8.06 11.25
N PRO A 127 16.36 8.87 11.51
CA PRO A 127 17.64 8.75 10.81
C PRO A 127 18.25 7.34 10.83
N ALA A 128 18.07 6.60 11.93
CA ALA A 128 18.51 5.22 12.03
C ALA A 128 17.69 4.28 11.13
N GLU A 129 16.38 4.50 11.04
CA GLU A 129 15.43 3.66 10.30
C GLU A 129 15.51 3.89 8.78
N LEU A 130 15.97 5.06 8.34
CA LEU A 130 16.22 5.34 6.91
C LEU A 130 17.23 4.36 6.29
N SER A 131 18.18 3.87 7.10
CA SER A 131 19.22 2.93 6.67
C SER A 131 18.76 1.47 6.59
N TYR A 132 17.53 1.18 7.00
CA TYR A 132 16.98 -0.17 6.92
C TYR A 132 16.74 -0.60 5.48
N GLU A 133 16.93 -1.88 5.20
CA GLU A 133 16.49 -2.46 3.93
C GLU A 133 14.96 -2.46 3.85
N ILE A 134 14.40 -2.47 2.63
CA ILE A 134 12.96 -2.26 2.40
C ILE A 134 12.08 -3.22 3.20
N HIS A 135 12.44 -4.50 3.28
CA HIS A 135 11.68 -5.50 4.03
C HIS A 135 11.64 -5.24 5.54
N TYR A 136 12.69 -4.63 6.12
CA TYR A 136 12.66 -4.20 7.52
C TYR A 136 11.79 -2.96 7.71
N LYS A 137 11.75 -2.06 6.72
CA LYS A 137 10.85 -0.90 6.75
C LYS A 137 9.38 -1.32 6.65
N GLU A 138 9.06 -2.29 5.79
CA GLU A 138 7.71 -2.87 5.70
C GLU A 138 7.29 -3.51 7.04
N LEU A 139 8.15 -4.34 7.64
CA LEU A 139 7.88 -4.93 8.95
C LEU A 139 7.72 -3.86 10.05
N LEU A 140 8.54 -2.80 10.00
CA LEU A 140 8.42 -1.66 10.90
C LEU A 140 7.07 -0.95 10.72
N GLY A 141 6.61 -0.79 9.48
CA GLY A 141 5.28 -0.28 9.13
C GLY A 141 4.17 -1.07 9.81
N ILE A 142 4.20 -2.40 9.70
CA ILE A 142 3.24 -3.30 10.36
C ILE A 142 3.26 -3.11 11.88
N VAL A 143 4.44 -3.18 12.51
CA VAL A 143 4.58 -3.05 13.97
C VAL A 143 4.13 -1.67 14.45
N TRP A 144 4.46 -0.63 13.70
CA TRP A 144 4.07 0.74 14.00
C TRP A 144 2.55 0.93 13.92
N ALA A 145 1.91 0.49 12.84
CA ALA A 145 0.46 0.59 12.65
C ALA A 145 -0.32 -0.15 13.75
N LEU A 146 0.10 -1.38 14.09
CA LEU A 146 -0.52 -2.17 15.16
C LEU A 146 -0.39 -1.51 16.54
N LYS A 147 0.73 -0.80 16.80
CA LYS A 147 0.91 -0.03 18.02
C LYS A 147 0.06 1.24 18.02
N PHE A 148 0.00 1.93 16.89
CA PHE A 148 -0.76 3.17 16.73
C PHE A 148 -2.26 2.93 16.97
N TRP A 149 -2.83 1.87 16.38
CA TRP A 149 -4.24 1.50 16.53
C TRP A 149 -4.51 0.42 17.58
N ARG A 150 -3.62 0.26 18.57
CA ARG A 150 -3.77 -0.77 19.60
C ARG A 150 -5.14 -0.74 20.29
N ASP A 151 -5.64 0.45 20.60
CA ASP A 151 -6.91 0.63 21.30
C ASP A 151 -8.13 0.34 20.41
N PHE A 152 -7.97 0.39 19.08
CA PHE A 152 -9.01 0.01 18.13
C PHE A 152 -9.01 -1.50 17.84
N LEU A 153 -7.82 -2.10 17.73
CA LEU A 153 -7.64 -3.49 17.29
C LEU A 153 -7.76 -4.50 18.44
N LEU A 154 -7.48 -4.08 19.67
CA LEU A 154 -7.65 -4.94 20.84
C LEU A 154 -8.99 -4.66 21.50
N PRO A 155 -9.81 -5.69 21.79
CA PRO A 155 -10.97 -5.49 22.63
C PRO A 155 -10.50 -4.95 23.98
N SER A 156 -11.09 -3.84 24.43
CA SER A 156 -10.96 -3.41 25.81
C SER A 156 -11.60 -4.49 26.66
N SER A 157 -10.79 -5.36 27.26
CA SER A 157 -11.22 -6.22 28.35
C SER A 157 -11.46 -5.33 29.58
N GLN A 158 -12.50 -4.49 29.51
CA GLN A 158 -13.14 -3.88 30.66
C GLN A 158 -14.45 -4.62 30.90
N SER A 159 -14.32 -5.80 31.50
CA SER A 159 -15.39 -6.36 32.32
C SER A 159 -15.44 -5.56 33.63
N PHE A 160 -16.53 -4.83 33.84
CA PHE A 160 -17.00 -4.40 35.16
C PHE A 160 -18.06 -5.39 35.66
#